data_AF-W2TU16-F1
#
_entry.id   AF-W2TU16-F1
#
_cell.length_a   1.000
_cell.length_b   1.000
_cell.length_c   1.000
_cell.angle_alpha   90.00
_cell.angle_beta   90.00
_cell.angle_gamma   90.00
#
_symmetry.space_group_name_H-M   'P 1'
#
loop_
_entity.id
_entity.type
_entity.pdbx_description
1 polymer ?
#
loop_
_entity_poly.entity_id
_entity_poly.type
_entity_poly.pdbx_seq_one_letter_code
_entity_poly.pdbx_strand_id
1 'polypeptide(L)'
;MQSKGRSVHVFDIANGFKKLDIIVCPKDPKVEMSRTRWLTVGPRGQLFMVSGDNVKSALWCYVRARKAWKTLKESRKTRYQYLSVAEDQAEYKAVVLLTCDAANNRLLLFVIDHTISLINEYDLSKTYRLSEHISSPASAIVDEHGNLLVLDYANGKLWILLSGVKGVRRLKEIHFDDPLRAQEALGISACGDDVYVACFNRCEVRIAPYLEGGVFTALSSSTVRTSSSSKQPQRSSSLPRPPESQV
;
A
#
# COMPACT_ATOMS: atom_id res chain seq x y z
N MET A 1 4.51 -14.62 30.70
CA MET A 1 3.85 -14.88 29.40
C MET A 1 4.74 -14.38 28.27
N GLN A 2 5.35 -15.28 27.48
CA GLN A 2 6.03 -14.88 26.24
C GLN A 2 4.95 -14.39 25.26
N SER A 3 4.93 -13.10 24.94
CA SER A 3 3.94 -12.57 24.01
C SER A 3 4.20 -13.13 22.61
N LYS A 4 3.19 -13.82 22.06
CA LYS A 4 3.13 -14.24 20.66
C LYS A 4 3.28 -13.01 19.75
N GLY A 5 3.98 -13.13 18.62
CA GLY A 5 4.02 -12.09 17.56
C GLY A 5 5.19 -11.10 17.57
N ARG A 6 6.35 -11.44 18.16
CA ARG A 6 7.57 -10.60 18.15
C ARG A 6 8.61 -10.98 17.09
N SER A 7 8.24 -11.80 16.11
CA SER A 7 9.17 -12.29 15.11
C SER A 7 8.54 -12.41 13.73
N VAL A 8 9.35 -12.23 12.71
CA VAL A 8 9.05 -12.57 11.33
C VAL A 8 9.57 -13.98 11.06
N HIS A 9 8.71 -14.84 10.53
CA HIS A 9 9.02 -16.23 10.24
C HIS A 9 9.27 -16.38 8.75
N VAL A 10 10.38 -17.02 8.38
CA VAL A 10 10.76 -17.25 6.98
C VAL A 10 10.55 -18.71 6.64
N PHE A 11 9.87 -18.97 5.53
CA PHE A 11 9.53 -20.31 5.06
C PHE A 11 9.99 -20.50 3.61
N ASP A 12 10.39 -21.72 3.26
CA ASP A 12 10.75 -22.12 1.91
C ASP A 12 9.54 -22.72 1.19
N ILE A 13 8.97 -22.00 0.24
CA ILE A 13 7.82 -22.46 -0.53
C ILE A 13 8.18 -23.70 -1.38
N ALA A 14 9.40 -23.77 -1.93
CA ALA A 14 9.81 -24.88 -2.78
C ALA A 14 10.03 -26.19 -1.99
N ASN A 15 10.29 -26.06 -0.69
CA ASN A 15 10.48 -27.19 0.23
C ASN A 15 9.29 -27.37 1.17
N GLY A 16 8.07 -27.34 0.62
CA GLY A 16 6.85 -27.63 1.38
C GLY A 16 6.61 -26.69 2.57
N PHE A 17 6.94 -25.40 2.42
CA PHE A 17 6.87 -24.40 3.50
C PHE A 17 7.73 -24.76 4.72
N LYS A 18 8.84 -25.46 4.54
CA LYS A 18 9.79 -25.71 5.63
C LYS A 18 10.27 -24.37 6.21
N LYS A 19 10.19 -24.23 7.53
CA LYS A 19 10.68 -23.06 8.24
C LYS A 19 12.20 -22.97 8.11
N LEU A 20 12.69 -21.84 7.59
CA LEU A 20 14.11 -21.57 7.37
C LEU A 20 14.73 -20.75 8.49
N ASP A 21 14.05 -19.70 8.93
CA ASP A 21 14.64 -18.70 9.84
C ASP A 21 13.57 -17.99 10.69
N ILE A 22 14.04 -17.31 11.73
CA ILE A 22 13.25 -16.43 12.60
C ILE A 22 13.99 -15.10 12.74
N ILE A 23 13.40 -14.03 12.22
CA ILE A 23 13.92 -12.67 12.40
C ILE A 23 13.20 -12.05 13.59
N VAL A 24 13.94 -11.68 14.63
CA VAL A 24 13.37 -10.97 15.78
C VAL A 24 12.96 -9.55 15.37
N CYS A 25 11.75 -9.11 15.72
CA CYS A 25 11.28 -7.76 15.43
C CYS A 25 12.11 -6.71 16.22
N PRO A 26 12.15 -5.44 15.75
CA PRO A 26 12.79 -4.35 16.49
C PRO A 26 12.23 -4.22 17.90
N LYS A 27 13.09 -3.99 18.89
CA LYS A 27 12.72 -3.77 20.30
C LYS A 27 12.30 -2.33 20.58
N ASP A 28 13.01 -1.40 19.96
CA ASP A 28 12.79 0.04 20.08
C ASP A 28 12.46 0.65 18.73
N PRO A 29 11.69 1.77 18.68
CA PRO A 29 10.81 2.22 19.75
C PRO A 29 9.90 1.10 20.23
N LYS A 30 9.30 1.26 21.43
CA LYS A 30 8.39 0.32 22.12
C LYS A 30 7.12 -0.09 21.35
N VAL A 31 7.21 -0.15 20.04
CA VAL A 31 6.28 -0.74 19.08
C VAL A 31 6.21 -2.27 19.25
N GLU A 32 6.95 -2.86 20.20
CA GLU A 32 6.82 -4.23 20.69
C GLU A 32 5.35 -4.63 20.99
N MET A 33 4.53 -3.65 21.42
CA MET A 33 3.10 -3.79 21.76
C MET A 33 2.15 -3.12 20.75
N SER A 34 2.65 -2.80 19.55
CA SER A 34 1.86 -2.08 18.56
C SER A 34 0.66 -2.85 18.04
N ARG A 35 -0.41 -2.08 17.83
CA ARG A 35 -1.68 -2.57 17.28
C ARG A 35 -1.57 -2.95 15.81
N THR A 36 -0.73 -2.26 15.03
CA THR A 36 -0.60 -2.46 13.59
C THR A 36 0.84 -2.77 13.22
N ARG A 37 1.05 -3.93 12.58
CA ARG A 37 2.34 -4.30 11.97
C ARG A 37 2.08 -4.80 10.57
N TRP A 38 2.87 -4.32 9.62
CA TRP A 38 2.80 -4.76 8.23
C TRP A 38 4.20 -4.87 7.64
N LEU A 39 4.43 -5.92 6.87
CA LEU A 39 5.69 -6.20 6.19
C LEU A 39 5.46 -6.14 4.68
N THR A 40 6.46 -5.61 3.96
CA THR A 40 6.49 -5.71 2.51
C THR A 40 7.90 -6.01 2.03
N VAL A 41 8.01 -6.62 0.86
CA VAL A 41 9.28 -6.93 0.23
C VAL A 41 9.46 -5.97 -0.94
N GLY A 42 10.54 -5.20 -0.92
CA GLY A 42 10.94 -4.34 -2.01
C GLY A 42 11.42 -5.13 -3.24
N PRO A 43 11.52 -4.46 -4.40
CA PRO A 43 11.85 -5.08 -5.68
C PRO A 43 13.23 -5.77 -5.70
N ARG A 44 14.13 -5.34 -4.81
CA ARG A 44 15.50 -5.88 -4.67
C ARG A 44 15.62 -6.88 -3.50
N GLY A 45 14.50 -7.45 -3.03
CA GLY A 45 14.47 -8.39 -1.90
C GLY A 45 14.69 -7.75 -0.53
N GLN A 46 14.56 -6.42 -0.44
CA GLN A 46 14.66 -5.70 0.83
C GLN A 46 13.40 -5.94 1.65
N LEU A 47 13.52 -6.20 2.94
CA LEU A 47 12.36 -6.36 3.82
C LEU A 47 12.10 -5.04 4.55
N PHE A 48 10.92 -4.47 4.34
CA PHE A 48 10.46 -3.26 5.02
C PHE A 48 9.32 -3.58 5.97
N MET A 49 9.22 -2.82 7.05
CA MET A 49 8.13 -2.95 8.02
C MET A 49 7.63 -1.58 8.46
N VAL A 50 6.32 -1.43 8.59
CA VAL A 50 5.73 -0.37 9.41
C VAL A 50 5.13 -0.95 10.68
N SER A 51 5.14 -0.13 11.71
CA SER A 51 4.62 -0.51 13.02
C SER A 51 4.13 0.75 13.76
N GLY A 52 2.97 0.72 14.43
CA GLY A 52 2.45 1.89 15.16
C GLY A 52 1.27 1.67 16.14
N ASP A 53 1.01 2.63 17.03
CA ASP A 53 0.01 2.48 18.11
C ASP A 53 -0.80 3.75 18.46
N ASN A 54 -0.89 4.71 17.52
CA ASN A 54 -1.44 6.08 17.68
C ASN A 54 -0.55 7.05 18.46
N VAL A 55 0.36 6.58 19.31
CA VAL A 55 1.31 7.44 20.02
C VAL A 55 2.57 7.62 19.19
N LYS A 56 3.06 6.53 18.61
CA LYS A 56 4.27 6.52 17.78
C LYS A 56 4.14 5.51 16.66
N SER A 57 4.75 5.81 15.52
CA SER A 57 4.98 4.85 14.45
C SER A 57 6.42 4.90 13.96
N ALA A 58 6.85 3.81 13.32
CA ALA A 58 8.16 3.72 12.72
C ALA A 58 8.11 2.95 11.39
N LEU A 59 8.98 3.37 10.46
CA LEU A 59 9.33 2.64 9.24
C LEU A 59 10.70 2.01 9.43
N TRP A 60 10.82 0.75 9.05
CA TRP A 60 11.99 -0.08 9.24
C TRP A 60 12.46 -0.69 7.93
N CYS A 61 13.76 -0.94 7.84
CA CYS A 61 14.33 -1.85 6.86
C CYS A 61 15.19 -2.91 7.57
N TYR A 62 15.03 -4.17 7.21
CA TYR A 62 15.89 -5.24 7.69
C TYR A 62 17.17 -5.33 6.85
N VAL A 63 18.31 -5.11 7.48
CA VAL A 63 19.62 -5.22 6.86
C VAL A 63 20.12 -6.65 7.04
N ARG A 64 19.84 -7.50 6.04
CA ARG A 64 20.16 -8.95 6.07
C ARG A 64 21.62 -9.24 6.42
N ALA A 65 22.57 -8.48 5.86
CA ALA A 65 24.00 -8.64 6.13
C ALA A 65 24.37 -8.45 7.61
N ARG A 66 23.62 -7.62 8.34
CA ARG A 66 23.84 -7.35 9.77
C ARG A 66 22.88 -8.12 10.67
N LYS A 67 21.95 -8.89 10.08
CA LYS A 67 20.80 -9.51 10.75
C LYS A 67 20.07 -8.56 11.71
N ALA A 68 19.97 -7.28 11.34
CA ALA A 68 19.49 -6.22 12.22
C ALA A 68 18.51 -5.29 11.49
N TRP A 69 17.60 -4.70 12.27
CA TRP A 69 16.69 -3.68 11.77
C TRP A 69 17.34 -2.30 11.84
N LYS A 70 17.22 -1.53 10.76
CA LYS A 70 17.55 -0.12 10.68
C LYS A 70 16.25 0.69 10.72
N THR A 71 16.15 1.63 11.64
CA THR A 71 15.06 2.61 11.63
C THR A 71 15.28 3.58 10.47
N LEU A 72 14.27 3.72 9.60
CA LEU A 72 14.26 4.69 8.52
C LEU A 72 13.54 5.98 8.92
N LYS A 73 12.44 5.83 9.66
CA LYS A 73 11.64 6.95 10.16
C LYS A 73 11.02 6.61 11.49
N GLU A 74 10.95 7.61 12.36
CA GLU A 74 10.05 7.61 13.50
C GLU A 74 9.17 8.86 13.47
N SER A 75 7.92 8.68 13.86
CA SER A 75 6.91 9.74 13.86
C SER A 75 6.05 9.63 15.11
N ARG A 76 5.81 10.75 15.78
CA ARG A 76 4.91 10.84 16.95
C ARG A 76 3.48 11.14 16.48
N LYS A 77 2.48 10.75 17.28
CA LYS A 77 1.05 10.96 16.99
C LYS A 77 0.63 10.41 15.63
N THR A 78 1.19 9.26 15.25
CA THR A 78 0.89 8.59 13.98
C THR A 78 0.57 7.13 14.24
N ARG A 79 -0.19 6.51 13.34
CA ARG A 79 -0.42 5.07 13.28
C ARG A 79 -0.28 4.59 11.84
N TYR A 80 0.94 4.20 11.47
CA TYR A 80 1.19 3.56 10.19
C TYR A 80 0.53 2.18 10.17
N GLN A 81 -0.18 1.92 9.08
CA GLN A 81 -0.83 0.65 8.79
C GLN A 81 -0.78 0.40 7.29
N TYR A 82 -0.67 -0.87 6.93
CA TYR A 82 -0.36 -1.30 5.56
C TYR A 82 0.93 -0.67 5.02
N LEU A 83 1.67 -1.45 4.25
CA LEU A 83 2.86 -0.96 3.56
C LEU A 83 2.93 -1.70 2.23
N SER A 84 2.88 -0.94 1.15
CA SER A 84 3.01 -1.46 -0.20
C SER A 84 4.19 -0.79 -0.90
N VAL A 85 4.75 -1.46 -1.90
CA VAL A 85 5.64 -0.81 -2.85
C VAL A 85 4.73 -0.06 -3.82
N ALA A 86 4.84 1.27 -3.84
CA ALA A 86 4.14 2.09 -4.81
C ALA A 86 4.88 2.12 -6.16
N GLU A 87 6.21 2.08 -6.12
CA GLU A 87 7.03 2.22 -7.33
C GLU A 87 8.45 1.68 -7.11
N ASP A 88 9.00 1.00 -8.12
CA ASP A 88 10.45 0.76 -8.24
C ASP A 88 11.08 1.80 -9.17
N GLN A 89 11.79 2.76 -8.58
CA GLN A 89 12.56 3.75 -9.32
C GLN A 89 13.94 3.18 -9.67
N ALA A 90 13.96 2.19 -10.57
CA ALA A 90 15.18 1.48 -10.97
C ALA A 90 16.30 2.42 -11.45
N GLU A 91 15.96 3.45 -12.23
CA GLU A 91 16.90 4.45 -12.74
C GLU A 91 17.62 5.21 -11.61
N TYR A 92 16.88 5.54 -10.55
CA TYR A 92 17.41 6.23 -9.36
C TYR A 92 17.89 5.26 -8.27
N LYS A 93 17.82 3.95 -8.55
CA LYS A 93 18.04 2.86 -7.59
C LYS A 93 17.28 3.10 -6.28
N ALA A 94 16.03 3.56 -6.37
CA ALA A 94 15.20 3.89 -5.22
C ALA A 94 13.89 3.10 -5.24
N VAL A 95 13.28 2.92 -4.07
CA VAL A 95 11.95 2.33 -3.92
C VAL A 95 11.05 3.35 -3.24
N VAL A 96 9.82 3.47 -3.74
CA VAL A 96 8.78 4.28 -3.11
C VAL A 96 7.83 3.35 -2.39
N LEU A 97 7.68 3.55 -1.09
CA LEU A 97 6.74 2.82 -0.24
C LEU A 97 5.52 3.69 0.05
N LEU A 98 4.34 3.08 0.09
CA LEU A 98 3.07 3.71 0.41
C LEU A 98 2.51 3.12 1.70
N THR A 99 2.06 3.99 2.60
CA THR A 99 1.38 3.60 3.84
C THR A 99 0.20 4.50 4.14
N CYS A 100 -0.72 4.01 4.97
CA CYS A 100 -1.79 4.79 5.55
C CYS A 100 -1.40 5.19 6.98
N ASP A 101 -1.48 6.47 7.33
CA ASP A 101 -1.43 6.95 8.70
C ASP A 101 -2.85 7.10 9.25
N ALA A 102 -3.34 6.03 9.86
CA ALA A 102 -4.70 5.91 10.36
C ALA A 102 -4.97 6.70 11.64
N ALA A 103 -3.99 7.38 12.21
CA ALA A 103 -4.24 8.35 13.29
C ALA A 103 -4.61 9.73 12.73
N ASN A 104 -4.15 10.06 11.52
CA ASN A 104 -4.30 11.38 10.90
C ASN A 104 -5.05 11.33 9.56
N ASN A 105 -5.65 10.19 9.21
CA ASN A 105 -6.42 9.97 7.99
C ASN A 105 -5.69 10.39 6.70
N ARG A 106 -4.40 10.03 6.60
CA ARG A 106 -3.56 10.45 5.48
C ARG A 106 -2.78 9.31 4.83
N LEU A 107 -2.42 9.52 3.57
CA LEU A 107 -1.59 8.62 2.76
C LEU A 107 -0.19 9.22 2.62
N LEU A 108 0.83 8.42 2.93
CA LEU A 108 2.23 8.85 2.91
C LEU A 108 3.03 8.03 1.91
N LEU A 109 3.90 8.69 1.15
CA LEU A 109 4.98 8.03 0.41
C LEU A 109 6.31 8.23 1.13
N PHE A 110 7.11 7.17 1.19
CA PHE A 110 8.50 7.22 1.62
C PHE A 110 9.40 6.80 0.47
N VAL A 111 10.41 7.62 0.16
CA VAL A 111 11.40 7.29 -0.86
C VAL A 111 12.67 6.81 -0.18
N ILE A 112 13.07 5.57 -0.48
CA ILE A 112 14.27 4.94 0.09
C ILE A 112 15.24 4.66 -1.05
N ASP A 113 16.47 5.14 -0.92
CA ASP A 113 17.52 4.89 -1.90
C ASP A 113 18.17 3.49 -1.75
N HIS A 114 19.09 3.17 -2.65
CA HIS A 114 19.86 1.92 -2.62
C HIS A 114 20.78 1.78 -1.42
N THR A 115 21.11 2.88 -0.71
CA THR A 115 21.90 2.85 0.52
C THR A 115 21.04 2.53 1.76
N ILE A 116 19.76 2.25 1.55
CA ILE A 116 18.77 1.97 2.59
C ILE A 116 18.59 3.23 3.46
N SER A 117 18.53 4.40 2.83
CA SER A 117 18.34 5.68 3.49
C SER A 117 17.04 6.32 3.02
N LEU A 118 16.25 6.84 3.96
CA LEU A 118 15.06 7.62 3.64
C LEU A 118 15.53 8.97 3.08
N ILE A 119 15.20 9.26 1.82
CA ILE A 119 15.58 10.51 1.16
C ILE A 119 14.42 11.50 1.09
N ASN A 120 13.16 11.02 1.13
CA ASN A 120 12.01 11.92 1.15
C ASN A 120 10.74 11.28 1.73
N GLU A 121 9.83 12.14 2.19
CA GLU A 121 8.47 11.82 2.67
C GLU A 121 7.47 12.75 1.98
N TYR A 122 6.41 12.21 1.39
CA TYR A 122 5.36 12.98 0.74
C TYR A 122 3.99 12.68 1.35
N ASP A 123 3.21 13.71 1.61
CA ASP A 123 1.81 13.60 2.02
C ASP A 123 0.91 13.69 0.78
N LEU A 124 0.43 12.54 0.32
CA LEU A 124 -0.46 12.44 -0.82
C LEU A 124 -1.83 13.02 -0.52
N SER A 125 -2.31 12.88 0.71
CA SER A 125 -3.60 13.41 1.12
C SER A 125 -3.63 14.93 1.03
N LYS A 126 -2.54 15.60 1.40
CA LYS A 126 -2.39 17.05 1.21
C LYS A 126 -2.25 17.42 -0.27
N THR A 127 -1.42 16.68 -1.01
CA THR A 127 -1.11 16.98 -2.42
C THR A 127 -2.35 16.90 -3.32
N TYR A 128 -3.20 15.90 -3.10
CA TYR A 128 -4.40 15.65 -3.92
C TYR A 128 -5.71 15.97 -3.21
N ARG A 129 -5.66 16.66 -2.06
CA ARG A 129 -6.82 17.02 -1.23
C ARG A 129 -7.72 15.82 -0.91
N LEU A 130 -7.12 14.65 -0.70
CA LEU A 130 -7.85 13.39 -0.52
C LEU A 130 -8.74 13.41 0.73
N SER A 131 -8.41 14.23 1.73
CA SER A 131 -9.21 14.40 2.94
C SER A 131 -10.61 14.99 2.69
N GLU A 132 -10.87 15.56 1.51
CA GLU A 132 -12.21 16.03 1.11
C GLU A 132 -13.15 14.87 0.75
N HIS A 133 -12.61 13.68 0.49
CA HIS A 133 -13.36 12.51 -0.01
C HIS A 133 -13.13 11.23 0.81
N ILE A 134 -11.91 11.03 1.29
CA ILE A 134 -11.48 9.82 2.01
C ILE A 134 -11.37 10.15 3.49
N SER A 135 -12.20 9.50 4.28
CA SER A 135 -12.35 9.77 5.71
C SER A 135 -11.43 8.93 6.59
N SER A 136 -11.19 7.66 6.25
CA SER A 136 -10.30 6.79 7.01
C SER A 136 -9.59 5.78 6.09
N PRO A 137 -8.45 6.13 5.46
CA PRO A 137 -7.74 5.22 4.56
C PRO A 137 -7.24 3.97 5.32
N ALA A 138 -7.80 2.80 4.97
CA ALA A 138 -7.45 1.51 5.56
C ALA A 138 -6.18 0.94 4.94
N SER A 139 -6.22 0.76 3.63
CA SER A 139 -5.14 0.24 2.79
C SER A 139 -5.14 0.99 1.45
N ALA A 140 -3.96 1.02 0.83
CA ALA A 140 -3.77 1.65 -0.45
C ALA A 140 -2.67 0.94 -1.25
N ILE A 141 -2.86 0.88 -2.56
CA ILE A 141 -1.95 0.27 -3.52
C ILE A 141 -1.86 1.14 -4.76
N VAL A 142 -0.79 0.97 -5.51
CA VAL A 142 -0.67 1.49 -6.88
C VAL A 142 -0.81 0.30 -7.82
N ASP A 143 -1.70 0.39 -8.80
CA ASP A 143 -1.86 -0.66 -9.82
C ASP A 143 -0.78 -0.57 -10.91
N GLU A 144 -0.78 -1.52 -11.84
CA GLU A 144 0.20 -1.56 -12.94
C GLU A 144 0.09 -0.39 -13.92
N HIS A 145 -1.05 0.32 -13.91
CA HIS A 145 -1.31 1.53 -14.71
C HIS A 145 -0.93 2.82 -13.97
N GLY A 146 -0.40 2.72 -12.74
CA GLY A 146 0.00 3.86 -11.92
C GLY A 146 -1.17 4.56 -11.22
N ASN A 147 -2.38 3.99 -11.24
CA ASN A 147 -3.51 4.52 -10.49
C ASN A 147 -3.33 4.20 -9.01
N LEU A 148 -3.69 5.15 -8.13
CA LEU A 148 -3.71 4.93 -6.69
C LEU A 148 -5.11 4.48 -6.27
N LEU A 149 -5.21 3.26 -5.75
CA LEU A 149 -6.45 2.72 -5.19
C LEU A 149 -6.41 2.86 -3.66
N VAL A 150 -7.51 3.32 -3.07
CA VAL A 150 -7.61 3.57 -1.62
C VAL A 150 -8.92 3.03 -1.07
N LEU A 151 -8.83 2.11 -0.11
CA LEU A 151 -9.99 1.63 0.65
C LEU A 151 -10.27 2.56 1.82
N ASP A 152 -11.46 3.15 1.87
CA ASP A 152 -11.93 3.95 3.00
C ASP A 152 -12.67 3.06 4.02
N TYR A 153 -12.03 2.82 5.15
CA TYR A 153 -12.52 1.94 6.21
C TYR A 153 -13.83 2.42 6.83
N ALA A 154 -14.02 3.74 6.93
CA ALA A 154 -15.14 4.30 7.69
C ALA A 154 -16.48 4.19 6.96
N ASN A 155 -16.48 4.07 5.64
CA ASN A 155 -17.70 3.96 4.82
C ASN A 155 -17.69 2.75 3.86
N GLY A 156 -16.59 2.01 3.75
CA GLY A 156 -16.45 0.86 2.87
C GLY A 156 -16.17 1.22 1.41
N LYS A 157 -16.06 2.50 1.06
CA LYS A 157 -15.85 2.94 -0.33
C LYS A 157 -14.44 2.63 -0.81
N LEU A 158 -14.34 2.30 -2.09
CA LEU A 158 -13.07 2.16 -2.78
C LEU A 158 -12.89 3.33 -3.74
N TRP A 159 -11.78 4.02 -3.63
CA TRP A 159 -11.45 5.19 -4.44
C TRP A 159 -10.31 4.87 -5.40
N ILE A 160 -10.34 5.48 -6.57
CA ILE A 160 -9.27 5.46 -7.56
C ILE A 160 -8.86 6.88 -7.92
N LEU A 161 -7.59 7.21 -7.71
CA LEU A 161 -6.96 8.42 -8.20
C LEU A 161 -6.22 8.08 -9.48
N LEU A 162 -6.80 8.49 -10.62
CA LEU A 162 -6.31 8.11 -11.94
C LEU A 162 -4.95 8.73 -12.25
N SER A 163 -4.06 7.91 -12.82
CA SER A 163 -2.79 8.35 -13.40
C SER A 163 -3.11 9.19 -14.66
N GLY A 164 -3.11 10.51 -14.52
CA GLY A 164 -3.48 11.41 -15.61
C GLY A 164 -2.35 11.58 -16.62
N VAL A 165 -2.61 11.28 -17.90
CA VAL A 165 -1.86 11.88 -19.00
C VAL A 165 -2.25 13.37 -19.02
N LYS A 166 -1.30 14.28 -18.74
CA LYS A 166 -1.46 15.75 -18.63
C LYS A 166 -1.95 16.32 -17.29
N GLY A 167 -1.37 15.90 -16.17
CA GLY A 167 -1.32 16.71 -14.94
C GLY A 167 -2.62 16.90 -14.15
N VAL A 168 -3.78 16.51 -14.69
CA VAL A 168 -5.06 16.51 -13.97
C VAL A 168 -5.31 15.11 -13.43
N ARG A 169 -5.13 14.92 -12.11
CA ARG A 169 -5.54 13.68 -11.45
C ARG A 169 -7.01 13.79 -11.06
N ARG A 170 -7.79 12.76 -11.39
CA ARG A 170 -9.22 12.67 -11.08
C ARG A 170 -9.42 11.57 -10.05
N LEU A 171 -10.06 11.92 -8.93
CA LEU A 171 -10.53 10.95 -7.95
C LEU A 171 -11.93 10.48 -8.35
N LYS A 172 -12.13 9.16 -8.39
CA LYS A 172 -13.40 8.50 -8.69
C LYS A 172 -13.67 7.40 -7.68
N GLU A 173 -14.94 7.05 -7.51
CA GLU A 173 -15.36 5.90 -6.69
C GLU A 173 -15.48 4.66 -7.59
N ILE A 174 -14.89 3.55 -7.17
CA ILE A 174 -15.10 2.22 -7.74
C ILE A 174 -16.37 1.66 -7.08
N HIS A 175 -17.38 1.39 -7.89
CA HIS A 175 -18.67 0.91 -7.41
C HIS A 175 -18.71 -0.62 -7.42
N PHE A 176 -19.36 -1.19 -6.42
CA PHE A 176 -19.65 -2.62 -6.33
C PHE A 176 -21.17 -2.82 -6.44
N ASP A 177 -21.60 -3.89 -7.13
CA ASP A 177 -23.03 -4.23 -7.25
C ASP A 177 -23.70 -4.41 -5.88
N ASP A 178 -23.01 -5.12 -4.99
CA ASP A 178 -23.32 -5.13 -3.54
C ASP A 178 -22.33 -4.21 -2.82
N PRO A 179 -22.73 -3.09 -2.21
CA PRO A 179 -21.77 -2.21 -1.56
C PRO A 179 -21.07 -2.84 -0.35
N LEU A 180 -19.79 -2.52 -0.17
CA LEU A 180 -19.07 -2.80 1.07
C LEU A 180 -19.60 -1.87 2.17
N ARG A 181 -19.80 -2.39 3.38
CA ARG A 181 -20.19 -1.55 4.52
C ARG A 181 -18.95 -1.05 5.25
N ALA A 182 -19.17 -0.03 6.08
CA ALA A 182 -18.19 0.47 7.02
C ALA A 182 -17.57 -0.70 7.80
N GLN A 183 -16.24 -0.70 7.88
CA GLN A 183 -15.49 -1.68 8.66
C GLN A 183 -15.71 -3.14 8.23
N GLU A 184 -16.00 -3.42 6.96
CA GLU A 184 -16.08 -4.80 6.45
C GLU A 184 -14.80 -5.29 5.77
N ALA A 185 -14.00 -4.37 5.25
CA ALA A 185 -12.77 -4.67 4.51
C ALA A 185 -11.56 -3.97 5.11
N LEU A 186 -10.38 -4.57 4.97
CA LEU A 186 -9.13 -3.98 5.44
C LEU A 186 -8.03 -3.98 4.38
N GLY A 187 -7.99 -4.98 3.49
CA GLY A 187 -6.93 -5.15 2.51
C GLY A 187 -7.47 -5.17 1.07
N ILE A 188 -6.71 -4.57 0.16
CA ILE A 188 -6.97 -4.58 -1.28
C ILE A 188 -5.73 -5.05 -2.06
N SER A 189 -5.97 -5.65 -3.21
CA SER A 189 -4.97 -5.98 -4.23
C SER A 189 -5.58 -5.75 -5.62
N ALA A 190 -4.76 -5.54 -6.64
CA ALA A 190 -5.22 -5.37 -8.02
C ALA A 190 -4.34 -6.22 -8.94
N CYS A 191 -4.94 -6.77 -9.99
CA CYS A 191 -4.26 -7.55 -11.02
C CYS A 191 -5.03 -7.43 -12.33
N GLY A 192 -4.40 -6.88 -13.37
CA GLY A 192 -5.12 -6.54 -14.59
C GLY A 192 -6.22 -5.53 -14.31
N ASP A 193 -7.39 -5.80 -14.90
CA ASP A 193 -8.57 -4.96 -14.79
C ASP A 193 -9.40 -5.22 -13.51
N ASP A 194 -8.98 -6.15 -12.65
CA ASP A 194 -9.71 -6.59 -11.47
C ASP A 194 -9.10 -6.10 -10.16
N VAL A 195 -9.97 -5.70 -9.23
CA VAL A 195 -9.62 -5.42 -7.84
C VAL A 195 -10.15 -6.51 -6.92
N TYR A 196 -9.33 -6.90 -5.97
CA TYR A 196 -9.59 -7.92 -4.96
C TYR A 196 -9.68 -7.25 -3.60
N VAL A 197 -10.78 -7.46 -2.88
CA VAL A 197 -11.03 -6.87 -1.57
C VAL A 197 -11.24 -7.96 -0.53
N ALA A 198 -10.39 -7.99 0.48
CA ALA A 198 -10.50 -8.92 1.60
C ALA A 198 -11.54 -8.41 2.60
N CYS A 199 -12.69 -9.07 2.64
CA CYS A 199 -13.84 -8.73 3.49
C CYS A 199 -13.85 -9.61 4.73
N PHE A 200 -13.22 -9.15 5.81
CA PHE A 200 -12.92 -9.97 6.98
C PHE A 200 -14.17 -10.42 7.74
N ASN A 201 -15.14 -9.52 7.95
CA ASN A 201 -16.39 -9.85 8.65
C ASN A 201 -17.29 -10.81 7.86
N ARG A 202 -17.12 -10.84 6.53
CA ARG A 202 -17.85 -11.73 5.63
C ARG A 202 -17.11 -13.03 5.32
N CYS A 203 -15.85 -13.15 5.76
CA CYS A 203 -14.98 -14.29 5.46
C CYS A 203 -14.86 -14.59 3.95
N GLU A 204 -14.82 -13.55 3.11
CA GLU A 204 -14.75 -13.69 1.66
C GLU A 204 -13.71 -12.74 1.03
N VAL A 205 -13.30 -13.07 -0.19
CA VAL A 205 -12.56 -12.15 -1.07
C VAL A 205 -13.50 -11.76 -2.19
N ARG A 206 -13.81 -10.47 -2.28
CA ARG A 206 -14.65 -9.93 -3.36
C ARG A 206 -13.77 -9.50 -4.52
N ILE A 207 -14.22 -9.81 -5.71
CA ILE A 207 -13.53 -9.49 -6.96
C ILE A 207 -14.48 -8.60 -7.76
N ALA A 208 -13.98 -7.48 -8.26
CA ALA A 208 -14.75 -6.60 -9.14
C ALA A 208 -13.87 -6.07 -10.26
N PRO A 209 -14.35 -6.06 -11.51
CA PRO A 209 -13.70 -5.32 -12.58
C PRO A 209 -13.82 -3.84 -12.27
N TYR A 210 -12.70 -3.13 -12.30
CA TYR A 210 -12.65 -1.68 -12.11
C TYR A 210 -12.07 -0.94 -13.33
N LEU A 211 -11.45 -1.67 -14.25
CA LEU A 211 -10.99 -1.18 -15.55
C LEU A 211 -11.60 -2.02 -16.68
N GLU A 212 -11.49 -1.49 -17.89
CA GLU A 212 -11.74 -2.21 -19.13
C GLU A 212 -10.58 -1.91 -20.09
N GLY A 213 -9.73 -2.92 -20.34
CA GLY A 213 -8.52 -2.76 -21.14
C GLY A 213 -7.54 -1.75 -20.56
N GLY A 214 -7.41 -1.70 -19.22
CA GLY A 214 -6.56 -0.74 -18.51
C GLY A 214 -7.14 0.68 -18.39
N VAL A 215 -8.36 0.91 -18.84
CA VAL A 215 -9.02 2.22 -18.78
C VAL A 215 -10.15 2.20 -17.76
N PHE A 216 -10.18 3.19 -16.86
CA PHE A 216 -11.27 3.33 -15.92
C PHE A 216 -12.54 3.80 -16.62
N THR A 217 -13.49 2.89 -16.78
CA THR A 217 -14.84 3.18 -17.26
C THR A 217 -15.75 3.37 -16.03
N ALA A 218 -16.36 4.56 -15.89
CA ALA A 218 -17.21 4.89 -14.74
C ALA A 218 -18.54 4.11 -14.71
N LEU A 219 -18.67 3.06 -15.52
CA LEU A 219 -19.82 2.20 -15.76
C LEU A 219 -19.22 0.80 -15.92
N SER A 220 -19.61 -0.21 -15.15
CA SER A 220 -20.85 -0.93 -15.46
C SER A 220 -21.26 -1.84 -14.32
N SER A 221 -22.37 -1.51 -13.65
CA SER A 221 -23.32 -2.56 -13.29
C SER A 221 -24.01 -3.01 -14.58
N SER A 222 -23.97 -4.31 -14.85
CA SER A 222 -24.62 -5.01 -15.98
C SER A 222 -24.12 -4.70 -17.41
N THR A 223 -23.27 -5.57 -17.97
CA THR A 223 -23.62 -6.43 -19.11
C THR A 223 -22.47 -7.36 -19.48
N VAL A 224 -22.76 -8.66 -19.48
CA VAL A 224 -21.95 -9.72 -20.08
C VAL A 224 -21.57 -9.33 -21.51
N ARG A 225 -20.27 -9.40 -21.87
CA ARG A 225 -19.83 -9.72 -23.24
C ARG A 225 -18.40 -10.28 -23.27
N THR A 226 -18.29 -11.37 -24.00
CA THR A 226 -17.14 -12.23 -24.25
C THR A 226 -16.05 -11.59 -25.13
N SER A 227 -14.80 -11.85 -24.74
CA SER A 227 -13.56 -12.03 -25.55
C SER A 227 -13.13 -10.97 -26.57
N SER A 228 -11.90 -10.46 -26.45
CA SER A 228 -10.79 -10.81 -27.37
C SER A 228 -9.45 -10.20 -26.93
N SER A 229 -8.38 -10.88 -27.31
CA SER A 229 -6.98 -10.66 -26.94
C SER A 229 -6.29 -9.49 -27.66
N SER A 230 -5.44 -8.76 -26.95
CA SER A 230 -4.12 -8.35 -27.47
C SER A 230 -3.18 -7.89 -26.34
N LYS A 231 -2.14 -8.67 -26.09
CA LYS A 231 -1.04 -8.35 -25.16
C LYS A 231 -0.11 -7.30 -25.77
N GLN A 232 0.10 -6.19 -25.08
CA GLN A 232 1.35 -5.42 -25.13
C GLN A 232 1.73 -5.02 -23.69
N PRO A 233 2.97 -5.27 -23.22
CA PRO A 233 3.39 -4.82 -21.91
C PRO A 233 3.79 -3.34 -22.01
N GLN A 234 2.90 -2.43 -21.59
CA GLN A 234 3.28 -1.04 -21.35
C GLN A 234 4.01 -0.94 -20.01
N ARG A 235 5.16 -0.26 -20.02
CA ARG A 235 5.96 0.01 -18.82
C ARG A 235 5.14 0.79 -17.80
N SER A 236 5.20 0.35 -16.54
CA SER A 236 4.61 1.01 -15.37
C SER A 236 4.92 2.50 -15.36
N SER A 237 3.90 3.35 -15.43
CA SER A 237 4.06 4.80 -15.28
C SER A 237 4.18 5.15 -13.80
N SER A 238 5.35 5.63 -13.40
CA SER A 238 5.65 6.20 -12.09
C SER A 238 4.68 7.31 -11.69
N LEU A 239 4.42 7.47 -10.39
CA LEU A 239 3.67 8.62 -9.88
C LEU A 239 4.50 9.90 -10.11
N PRO A 240 4.04 10.92 -10.86
CA PRO A 240 4.77 12.17 -10.98
C PRO A 240 4.88 12.90 -9.62
N ARG A 241 6.09 13.42 -9.34
CA ARG A 241 6.42 14.21 -8.14
C ARG A 241 5.58 15.49 -8.07
N PRO A 242 5.29 16.00 -6.86
CA PRO A 242 4.75 17.35 -6.69
C PRO A 242 5.69 18.40 -7.32
N PRO A 243 5.17 19.51 -7.84
CA PRO A 243 6.00 20.59 -8.37
C PRO A 243 6.90 21.15 -7.26
N GLU A 244 8.18 21.37 -7.58
CA GLU A 244 9.13 22.01 -6.68
C GLU A 244 8.63 23.42 -6.34
N SER A 245 8.55 23.73 -5.05
CA SER A 245 8.34 25.10 -4.58
C SER A 245 9.56 25.92 -5.00
N GLN A 246 9.38 26.80 -5.98
CA GLN A 246 10.37 27.83 -6.30
C GLN A 246 10.53 28.72 -5.06
N VAL A 247 11.78 28.84 -4.60
CA VAL A 247 12.22 29.86 -3.63
C VAL A 247 12.20 31.21 -4.32
#